data_AF-A0A257XAN4-F1
#
_entry.id   AF-A0A257XAN4-F1
#
_cell.length_a   1.000
_cell.length_b   1.000
_cell.length_c   1.000
_cell.angle_alpha   90.00
_cell.angle_beta   90.00
_cell.angle_gamma   90.00
#
_symmetry.space_group_name_H-M   'P 1'
#
loop_
_entity.id
_entity.type
_entity.pdbx_description
1 polymer ?
#
loop_
_entity_poly.entity_id
_entity_poly.type
_entity_poly.pdbx_seq_one_letter_code
_entity_poly.pdbx_strand_id
1 'polypeptide(L)'
;LKSTDALWIAVTLGLIIHSAMYGPQAAFFSELFGTRVRYSGASLGYQLASPLAGGLAPLIATALLDQSGGKSWPVAVYLIVMAVITLVAVWLAEETNKKAL
;
A
#
# COMPACT_ATOMS: atom_id res chain seq x y z
N LEU A 1 28.42 11.08 6.85
CA LEU A 1 27.21 10.36 7.32
C LEU A 1 27.53 8.88 7.27
N LYS A 2 27.49 8.16 8.40
CA LYS A 2 27.63 6.69 8.37
C LYS A 2 26.41 6.11 7.65
N SER A 3 26.55 4.95 7.01
CA SER A 3 25.46 4.32 6.25
C SER A 3 24.19 4.10 7.08
N THR A 4 24.34 3.98 8.41
CA THR A 4 23.23 3.86 9.37
C THR A 4 22.41 5.14 9.51
N ASP A 5 23.04 6.31 9.52
CA ASP A 5 22.34 7.60 9.68
C ASP A 5 21.47 7.90 8.46
N ALA A 6 22.00 7.60 7.27
CA ALA A 6 21.28 7.74 6.00
C ALA A 6 20.07 6.79 5.93
N LEU A 7 20.18 5.57 6.46
CA LEU A 7 19.07 4.63 6.54
C LEU A 7 17.94 5.17 7.43
N TRP A 8 18.26 5.67 8.62
CA TRP A 8 17.26 6.23 9.53
C TRP A 8 16.52 7.40 8.91
N ILE A 9 17.25 8.33 8.28
CA ILE A 9 16.65 9.47 7.57
C ILE A 9 15.71 8.98 6.46
N ALA A 10 16.14 8.01 5.65
CA ALA A 10 15.33 7.45 4.56
C ALA A 10 14.05 6.79 5.08
N VAL A 11 14.13 5.98 6.14
CA VAL A 11 12.98 5.32 6.75
C VAL A 11 12.02 6.33 7.37
N THR A 12 12.52 7.32 8.12
CA THR A 12 11.68 8.34 8.75
C THR A 12 10.92 9.16 7.70
N LEU A 13 11.61 9.62 6.65
CA LEU A 13 10.96 10.37 5.55
C LEU A 13 9.89 9.51 4.85
N GLY A 14 10.21 8.22 4.59
CA GLY A 14 9.24 7.29 4.01
C GLY A 14 8.01 7.08 4.90
N LEU A 15 8.21 6.96 6.21
CA LEU A 15 7.13 6.77 7.17
C LEU A 15 6.23 8.01 7.31
N ILE A 16 6.77 9.23 7.20
CA ILE A 16 5.94 10.45 7.22
C ILE A 16 4.95 10.45 6.04
N ILE A 17 5.44 10.15 4.84
CA ILE A 17 4.60 10.07 3.64
C ILE A 17 3.58 8.94 3.79
N HIS A 18 4.01 7.78 4.31
CA HIS A 18 3.12 6.67 4.58
C HIS A 18 2.01 7.03 5.57
N SER A 19 2.32 7.73 6.66
CA SER A 19 1.32 8.19 7.64
C SER A 19 0.31 9.14 7.03
N ALA A 20 0.75 10.06 6.16
CA ALA A 20 -0.15 10.98 5.46
C ALA A 20 -1.13 10.24 4.53
N MET A 21 -0.67 9.17 3.87
CA MET A 21 -1.53 8.29 3.06
C MET A 21 -2.48 7.43 3.92
N TYR A 22 -2.01 6.93 5.06
CA TYR A 22 -2.77 6.03 5.92
C TYR A 22 -3.90 6.73 6.69
N GLY A 23 -3.71 8.00 7.05
CA GLY A 23 -4.68 8.81 7.79
C GLY A 23 -6.10 8.82 7.20
N PRO A 24 -6.30 9.21 5.93
CA PRO A 24 -7.63 9.23 5.30
C PRO A 24 -8.16 7.85 4.92
N GLN A 25 -7.31 6.82 4.90
CA GLN A 25 -7.63 5.51 4.34
C GLN A 25 -8.83 4.83 5.02
N ALA A 26 -8.96 4.95 6.34
CA ALA A 26 -10.07 4.35 7.08
C ALA A 26 -11.43 5.00 6.75
N ALA A 27 -11.46 6.34 6.66
CA ALA A 27 -12.66 7.08 6.27
C ALA A 27 -13.06 6.75 4.83
N PHE A 28 -12.10 6.83 3.91
CA PHE A 28 -12.27 6.52 2.49
C PHE A 28 -12.87 5.12 2.28
N PHE A 29 -12.24 4.07 2.84
CA PHE A 29 -12.76 2.71 2.71
C PHE A 29 -14.16 2.54 3.29
N SER A 30 -14.50 3.28 4.34
CA SER A 30 -15.83 3.23 4.94
C SER A 30 -16.89 3.92 4.05
N GLU A 31 -16.52 4.96 3.33
CA GLU A 31 -17.40 5.73 2.46
C GLU A 31 -17.69 5.03 1.13
N LEU A 32 -16.81 4.13 0.67
CA LEU A 32 -17.03 3.27 -0.50
C LEU A 32 -18.22 2.31 -0.35
N PHE A 33 -18.66 2.04 0.88
CA PHE A 33 -19.75 1.10 1.17
C PHE A 33 -20.92 1.80 1.88
N GLY A 34 -22.15 1.41 1.52
CA GLY A 34 -23.36 1.92 2.18
C GLY A 34 -23.40 1.59 3.68
N THR A 35 -24.12 2.40 4.46
CA THR A 35 -24.17 2.33 5.94
C THR A 35 -24.46 0.93 6.50
N ARG A 36 -25.31 0.14 5.85
CA ARG A 36 -25.66 -1.23 6.25
C ARG A 36 -24.53 -2.25 6.13
N VAL A 37 -23.58 -2.04 5.21
CA VAL A 37 -22.52 -3.02 4.88
C VAL A 37 -21.11 -2.44 5.01
N ARG A 38 -20.99 -1.23 5.57
CA ARG A 38 -19.72 -0.49 5.71
C ARG A 38 -18.63 -1.29 6.40
N TYR A 39 -18.94 -1.85 7.57
CA TYR A 39 -17.97 -2.60 8.36
C TYR A 39 -17.58 -3.93 7.72
N SER A 40 -18.56 -4.70 7.23
CA SER A 40 -18.32 -6.00 6.60
C SER A 40 -17.61 -5.87 5.25
N GLY A 41 -17.98 -4.88 4.43
CA GLY A 41 -17.33 -4.59 3.15
C GLY A 41 -15.87 -4.18 3.31
N ALA A 42 -15.59 -3.23 4.21
CA ALA A 42 -14.22 -2.81 4.50
C ALA A 42 -13.37 -3.96 5.10
N SER A 43 -13.95 -4.75 6.02
CA SER A 43 -13.27 -5.92 6.61
C SER A 43 -12.97 -7.01 5.58
N LEU A 44 -13.91 -7.32 4.68
CA LEU A 44 -13.69 -8.26 3.57
C LEU A 44 -12.54 -7.80 2.68
N GLY A 45 -12.50 -6.52 2.33
CA GLY A 45 -11.40 -5.93 1.57
C GLY A 45 -10.05 -6.12 2.28
N TYR A 46 -9.99 -5.84 3.59
CA TYR A 46 -8.79 -6.05 4.41
C TYR A 46 -8.37 -7.52 4.47
N GLN A 47 -9.32 -8.44 4.65
CA GLN A 47 -9.02 -9.87 4.76
C GLN A 47 -8.53 -10.46 3.43
N LEU A 48 -9.01 -9.96 2.29
CA LEU A 48 -8.51 -10.37 0.97
C LEU A 48 -7.15 -9.72 0.66
N ALA A 49 -6.95 -8.45 1.04
CA ALA A 49 -5.70 -7.73 0.82
C ALA A 49 -4.56 -8.27 1.70
N SER A 50 -4.84 -8.66 2.95
CA SER A 50 -3.85 -9.13 3.93
C SER A 50 -2.93 -10.25 3.41
N PRO A 51 -3.42 -11.40 2.89
CA PRO A 51 -2.54 -12.45 2.39
C PRO A 51 -1.79 -12.04 1.12
N LEU A 52 -2.44 -11.30 0.22
CA LEU A 52 -1.87 -10.90 -1.06
C LEU A 52 -0.77 -9.85 -0.91
N ALA A 53 -1.01 -8.81 -0.12
CA ALA A 53 -0.06 -7.72 0.08
C ALA A 53 0.88 -7.97 1.27
N GLY A 54 0.37 -8.52 2.38
CA GLY A 54 1.15 -8.73 3.60
C GLY A 54 2.03 -9.98 3.54
N GLY A 55 1.51 -11.09 3.02
CA GLY A 55 2.21 -12.37 2.99
C GLY A 55 3.08 -12.59 1.74
N LEU A 56 2.52 -12.32 0.56
CA LEU A 56 3.21 -12.63 -0.70
C LEU A 56 4.28 -11.59 -1.08
N ALA A 57 4.11 -10.32 -0.73
CA ALA A 57 5.06 -9.27 -1.09
C ALA A 57 6.52 -9.54 -0.65
N PRO A 58 6.81 -9.90 0.62
CA PRO A 58 8.18 -10.22 1.03
C PRO A 58 8.72 -11.49 0.37
N LEU A 59 7.86 -12.49 0.09
CA LEU A 59 8.25 -13.70 -0.63
C LEU A 59 8.65 -13.39 -2.07
N ILE A 60 7.87 -12.57 -2.77
CA ILE A 60 8.16 -12.10 -4.13
C ILE A 60 9.44 -11.27 -4.13
N ALA A 61 9.58 -10.30 -3.21
CA ALA A 61 10.77 -9.46 -3.11
C ALA A 61 12.04 -10.28 -2.87
N THR A 62 11.97 -11.28 -1.98
CA THR A 62 13.10 -12.18 -1.69
C THR A 62 13.44 -13.04 -2.90
N ALA A 63 12.43 -13.62 -3.57
CA ALA A 63 12.64 -14.42 -4.78
C ALA A 63 13.25 -13.60 -5.94
N LEU A 64 12.84 -12.33 -6.10
CA LEU A 64 13.42 -11.42 -7.09
C LEU A 64 14.87 -11.05 -6.75
N LEU A 65 15.17 -10.89 -5.45
CA LEU A 65 16.52 -10.59 -4.99
C LEU A 65 17.46 -11.78 -5.21
N ASP A 66 16.99 -13.00 -4.94
CA ASP A 66 17.75 -14.24 -5.14
C ASP A 66 18.07 -14.47 -6.63
N GLN A 67 17.05 -14.36 -7.50
CA GLN A 67 17.22 -14.53 -8.95
C GLN A 67 18.14 -13.48 -9.59
N SER A 68 18.27 -12.30 -8.98
CA SER A 68 19.10 -11.21 -9.51
C SER A 68 20.52 -11.18 -8.93
N GLY A 69 20.87 -12.16 -8.09
CA GLY A 69 22.19 -12.23 -7.44
C GLY A 69 22.41 -11.12 -6.42
N GLY A 70 21.36 -10.69 -5.72
CA GLY A 70 21.43 -9.66 -4.69
C GLY A 70 21.29 -8.22 -5.20
N LYS A 71 20.93 -8.01 -6.47
CA LYS A 71 20.70 -6.66 -7.00
C LYS A 71 19.30 -6.15 -6.59
N SER A 72 19.21 -4.93 -6.11
CA SER A 72 17.95 -4.35 -5.59
C SER A 72 17.00 -3.81 -6.66
N TRP A 73 17.45 -3.62 -7.91
CA TRP A 73 16.64 -3.03 -8.97
C TRP A 73 15.35 -3.81 -9.32
N PRO A 74 15.29 -5.17 -9.28
CA PRO A 74 14.04 -5.88 -9.59
C PRO A 74 12.98 -5.62 -8.52
N VAL A 75 13.38 -5.51 -7.25
CA VAL A 75 12.47 -5.16 -6.15
C VAL A 75 11.93 -3.74 -6.36
N ALA A 76 12.76 -2.81 -6.81
CA ALA A 76 12.30 -1.46 -7.16
C ALA A 76 11.26 -1.48 -8.30
N VAL A 77 11.49 -2.29 -9.35
CA VAL A 77 10.51 -2.45 -10.45
C VAL A 77 9.19 -3.04 -9.94
N TYR A 78 9.26 -4.06 -9.09
CA TYR A 78 8.07 -4.63 -8.44
C TYR A 78 7.28 -3.57 -7.66
N LEU A 79 7.95 -2.73 -6.88
CA LEU A 79 7.31 -1.64 -6.14
C LEU A 79 6.68 -0.59 -7.07
N ILE A 80 7.33 -0.26 -8.19
CA ILE A 80 6.76 0.65 -9.20
C ILE A 80 5.48 0.06 -9.80
N VAL A 81 5.47 -1.23 -10.14
CA VAL A 81 4.26 -1.89 -10.65
C VAL A 81 3.13 -1.84 -9.63
N MET A 82 3.40 -2.14 -8.35
CA MET A 82 2.39 -2.04 -7.28
C MET A 82 1.87 -0.60 -7.09
N ALA A 83 2.74 0.40 -7.23
CA ALA A 83 2.35 1.80 -7.17
C ALA A 83 1.41 2.18 -8.32
N VAL A 84 1.69 1.72 -9.55
CA VAL A 84 0.82 1.94 -10.71
C VAL A 84 -0.55 1.28 -10.51
N ILE A 85 -0.59 0.03 -10.02
CA ILE A 85 -1.85 -0.65 -9.71
C ILE A 85 -2.65 0.14 -8.68
N THR A 86 -1.98 0.64 -7.64
CA THR A 86 -2.62 1.45 -6.60
C THR A 86 -3.18 2.76 -7.18
N LEU A 87 -2.42 3.46 -8.02
CA LEU A 87 -2.86 4.68 -8.69
C LEU A 87 -4.09 4.43 -9.57
N VAL A 88 -4.09 3.35 -10.35
CA VAL A 88 -5.23 2.98 -11.18
C VAL A 88 -6.44 2.64 -10.32
N ALA A 89 -6.26 1.90 -9.23
CA ALA A 89 -7.36 1.55 -8.31
C ALA A 89 -7.97 2.79 -7.64
N VAL A 90 -7.14 3.72 -7.17
CA VAL A 90 -7.60 4.99 -6.59
C VAL A 90 -8.29 5.87 -7.64
N TRP A 91 -7.77 5.88 -8.87
CA TRP A 91 -8.36 6.67 -9.96
C TRP A 91 -9.72 6.13 -10.41
N LEU A 92 -9.94 4.82 -10.32
CA LEU A 92 -11.22 4.18 -10.60
C LEU A 92 -12.20 4.21 -9.43
N ALA A 93 -11.72 4.48 -8.21
CA ALA A 93 -12.58 4.59 -7.04
C ALA A 93 -13.48 5.83 -7.16
N GLU A 94 -14.75 5.69 -6.79
CA GLU A 94 -15.68 6.81 -6.82
C GLU A 94 -15.29 7.90 -5.80
N GLU A 95 -15.37 9.16 -6.23
CA GLU A 95 -15.16 10.33 -5.37
C GLU A 95 -16.24 10.42 -4.29
N THR A 96 -15.85 10.35 -3.02
CA THR A 96 -16.77 10.30 -1.87
C THR A 96 -17.13 11.69 -1.31
N ASN A 97 -16.41 12.76 -1.66
CA ASN A 97 -16.57 14.11 -1.11
C ASN A 97 -18.00 14.69 -1.23
N LYS A 98 -18.79 14.27 -2.23
CA LYS A 98 -20.14 14.82 -2.49
C LYS A 98 -21.31 13.88 -2.25
N LYS A 99 -21.08 12.62 -1.89
CA LYS A 99 -22.16 11.67 -1.58
C LYS A 99 -22.49 11.77 -0.10
N ALA A 100 -23.46 12.62 0.26
CA ALA A 100 -24.15 12.52 1.53
C ALA A 100 -24.87 11.16 1.56
N LEU A 101 -24.30 10.19 2.28
CA LEU A 101 -24.92 8.89 2.57
C LEU A 101 -25.89 9.01 3.75
#